data_AF-A0A815JCS6-F1
#
_entry.id   AF-A0A815JCS6-F1
#
_cell.length_a   1.000
_cell.length_b   1.000
_cell.length_c   1.000
_cell.angle_alpha   90.00
_cell.angle_beta   90.00
_cell.angle_gamma   90.00
#
_symmetry.space_group_name_H-M   'P 1'
#
loop_
_entity.id
_entity.type
_entity.pdbx_description
1 polymer ?
#
loop_
_entity_poly.entity_id
_entity_poly.type
_entity_poly.pdbx_seq_one_letter_code
_entity_poly.pdbx_strand_id
1 'polypeptide(L)'
;MNNSGLIEIGKVKSNNFFNFIEELTSSIEVEILKAQGINNALSLLRAQDLYSFFKVDCKKIEDLRNRACLQLTNGAYMIRPAIKDNLDYCIAVLKSKLNEQLLYKSDNHNQDLNVTNKELTYFTNTFISNLTDNMNRSKYRFQYNPNIRRFASAVYKLGGRNVYQLLQLNLPGAFPSIPTLESYNNEFCTRIEEGEFRFNELINHTNKINCSYVYASEDCSGIITKICYDADTNSFIGFCPELNYGIPSIRQYQTDDFLELETWFDTVKKSTSVNIHTVQPITRESSPPFLLSSFGADNQFTSISVLCRWLYIYEQCYSKSLGVVGFSSDTDPRFMKAMRLATGYFSQLPNVNLLNRNDVFEIEIPNSWTWYYMRSKQLFFYCQDGIHLATKLRNRLLSKTASLEMGTYHVSVKDLQNIIDNYSNILDMLNENKNSYATHCYLTILRYVTLSYIDKTTNILTRLFYAWSTVFISRFWLTWLKYKLMINTKQKYGLNLIPTLKKIEHHFMTFPAFYSIEINAHMLTYILLLVLNKKLPIESLNIFLFSSQPCENMFRSVRSLTGPFSTMTNFTIQQFWRKPEKYPY
;
A
#
# COMPACT_ATOMS: atom_id res chain seq x y z
N MET A 1 -9.82 -50.93 24.39
CA MET A 1 -8.35 -50.91 24.30
C MET A 1 -7.89 -49.50 24.65
N ASN A 2 -6.85 -49.42 25.47
CA ASN A 2 -6.51 -48.29 26.33
C ASN A 2 -6.26 -46.95 25.63
N ASN A 3 -6.68 -45.87 26.30
CA ASN A 3 -6.26 -44.49 26.10
C ASN A 3 -4.72 -44.37 26.19
N SER A 4 -4.03 -44.47 25.06
CA SER A 4 -2.63 -44.05 24.91
C SER A 4 -2.55 -42.80 24.03
N GLY A 5 -2.11 -41.70 24.66
CA GLY A 5 -1.61 -40.44 24.09
C GLY A 5 -2.11 -40.02 22.70
N LEU A 6 -3.03 -39.05 22.66
CA LEU A 6 -3.25 -38.18 21.51
C LEU A 6 -1.94 -37.42 21.20
N ILE A 7 -1.10 -38.04 20.39
CA ILE A 7 0.11 -37.47 19.81
C ILE A 7 -0.31 -36.34 18.86
N GLU A 8 0.03 -35.08 19.16
CA GLU A 8 -0.01 -34.02 18.15
C GLU A 8 0.93 -34.42 17.01
N ILE A 9 0.37 -34.77 15.84
CA ILE A 9 1.07 -35.40 14.71
C ILE A 9 2.22 -34.51 14.18
N GLY A 10 2.20 -33.21 14.49
CA GLY A 10 3.24 -32.25 14.13
C GLY A 10 4.39 -32.06 15.14
N LYS A 11 4.34 -32.61 16.36
CA LYS A 11 5.34 -32.32 17.42
C LYS A 11 6.18 -33.49 17.89
N VAL A 12 5.89 -34.72 17.46
CA VAL A 12 6.67 -35.89 17.86
C VAL A 12 7.89 -36.04 16.96
N LYS A 13 9.07 -35.78 17.53
CA LYS A 13 10.37 -36.05 16.89
C LYS A 13 10.92 -37.42 17.31
N SER A 14 11.68 -38.00 16.39
CA SER A 14 12.61 -39.13 16.56
C SER A 14 11.98 -40.44 17.02
N ASN A 15 12.20 -40.89 18.25
CA ASN A 15 12.06 -42.31 18.59
C ASN A 15 10.60 -42.78 18.68
N ASN A 16 9.71 -41.94 19.20
CA ASN A 16 8.30 -42.30 19.31
C ASN A 16 7.62 -42.40 17.94
N PHE A 17 8.09 -41.64 16.94
CA PHE A 17 7.60 -41.76 15.57
C PHE A 17 8.02 -43.10 14.96
N PHE A 18 9.28 -43.51 15.14
CA PHE A 18 9.75 -44.79 14.61
C PHE A 18 9.10 -45.99 15.30
N ASN A 19 8.93 -45.95 16.63
CA ASN A 19 8.21 -47.01 17.36
C ASN A 19 6.78 -47.15 16.85
N PHE A 20 6.09 -46.04 16.59
CA PHE A 20 4.74 -46.06 16.03
C PHE A 20 4.68 -46.66 14.62
N ILE A 21 5.65 -46.34 13.75
CA ILE A 21 5.72 -46.94 12.41
C ILE A 21 6.05 -48.43 12.50
N GLU A 22 6.96 -48.82 13.40
CA GLU A 22 7.33 -50.22 13.64
C GLU A 22 6.14 -51.05 14.15
N GLU A 23 5.34 -50.49 15.07
CA GLU A 23 4.10 -51.11 15.57
C GLU A 23 3.04 -51.32 14.47
N LEU A 24 3.00 -50.42 13.47
CA LEU A 24 2.03 -50.51 12.36
C LEU A 24 2.52 -51.36 11.19
N THR A 25 3.84 -51.54 11.06
CA THR A 25 4.46 -52.17 9.88
C THR A 25 5.55 -53.14 10.30
N SER A 26 6.79 -52.95 9.85
CA SER A 26 7.96 -53.72 10.27
C SER A 26 9.19 -52.83 10.40
N SER A 27 10.28 -53.40 10.90
CA SER A 27 11.55 -52.71 11.06
C SER A 27 12.16 -52.23 9.73
N ILE A 28 11.84 -52.90 8.60
CA ILE A 28 12.36 -52.55 7.28
C ILE A 28 11.83 -51.19 6.82
N GLU A 29 10.54 -50.90 7.02
CA GLU A 29 9.93 -49.61 6.69
C GLU A 29 10.55 -48.48 7.53
N VAL A 30 10.84 -48.73 8.80
CA VAL A 30 11.54 -47.77 9.67
C VAL A 30 12.95 -47.47 9.15
N GLU A 31 13.69 -48.48 8.71
CA GLU A 31 15.01 -48.30 8.12
C GLU A 31 14.95 -47.46 6.82
N ILE A 32 13.92 -47.68 5.99
CA ILE A 32 13.67 -46.87 4.78
C ILE A 32 13.46 -45.39 5.15
N LEU A 33 12.62 -45.11 6.15
CA LEU A 33 12.36 -43.74 6.60
C LEU A 33 13.61 -43.07 7.17
N LYS A 34 14.41 -43.81 7.96
CA LYS A 34 15.69 -43.33 8.51
C LYS A 34 16.68 -43.00 7.39
N ALA A 35 16.78 -43.85 6.37
CA ALA A 35 17.68 -43.63 5.24
C ALA A 35 17.31 -42.37 4.43
N GLN A 36 16.02 -42.05 4.34
CA GLN A 36 15.50 -40.82 3.72
C GLN A 36 15.54 -39.57 4.62
N GLY A 37 16.00 -39.70 5.87
CA GLY A 37 15.98 -38.59 6.84
C GLY A 37 14.57 -38.19 7.29
N ILE A 38 13.58 -39.04 7.09
CA ILE A 38 12.19 -38.81 7.49
C ILE A 38 12.03 -39.23 8.96
N ASN A 39 11.88 -38.26 9.85
CA ASN A 39 11.90 -38.48 11.30
C ASN A 39 10.63 -37.98 12.02
N ASN A 40 9.59 -37.62 11.27
CA ASN A 40 8.29 -37.21 11.78
C ASN A 40 7.19 -37.43 10.72
N ALA A 41 5.94 -37.49 11.15
CA ALA A 41 4.78 -37.76 10.31
C ALA A 41 4.55 -36.70 9.22
N LEU A 42 4.84 -35.42 9.49
CA LEU A 42 4.62 -34.34 8.52
C LEU A 42 5.61 -34.42 7.35
N SER A 43 6.86 -34.77 7.63
CA SER A 43 7.88 -35.04 6.62
C SER A 43 7.52 -36.26 5.77
N LEU A 44 6.98 -37.32 6.39
CA LEU A 44 6.49 -38.51 5.66
C LEU A 44 5.35 -38.15 4.70
N LEU A 45 4.36 -37.39 5.17
CA LEU A 45 3.21 -36.97 4.36
C LEU A 45 3.56 -36.02 3.20
N ARG A 46 4.72 -35.33 3.29
CA ARG A 46 5.22 -34.41 2.25
C ARG A 46 6.16 -35.08 1.25
N ALA A 47 6.66 -36.27 1.55
CA ALA A 47 7.58 -36.97 0.67
C ALA A 47 6.86 -37.35 -0.63
N GLN A 48 7.38 -36.88 -1.76
CA GLN A 48 6.82 -37.19 -3.09
C GLN A 48 7.19 -38.60 -3.56
N ASP A 49 8.38 -39.08 -3.20
CA ASP A 49 8.85 -40.43 -3.52
C ASP A 49 9.75 -40.98 -2.40
N LEU A 50 9.24 -41.96 -1.67
CA LEU A 50 9.95 -42.63 -0.58
C LEU A 50 11.08 -43.56 -1.04
N TYR A 51 11.07 -43.98 -2.30
CA TYR A 51 11.90 -45.08 -2.79
C TYR A 51 12.99 -44.62 -3.76
N SER A 52 12.93 -43.37 -4.23
CA SER A 52 13.93 -42.76 -5.13
C SER A 52 15.38 -43.00 -4.71
N PHE A 53 15.68 -42.98 -3.41
CA PHE A 53 17.03 -43.18 -2.88
C PHE A 53 17.63 -44.58 -3.14
N PHE A 54 16.81 -45.59 -3.42
CA PHE A 54 17.33 -46.91 -3.80
C PHE A 54 18.05 -46.92 -5.16
N LYS A 55 17.88 -45.87 -5.97
CA LYS A 55 18.62 -45.66 -7.23
C LYS A 55 20.04 -45.12 -7.00
N VAL A 56 20.37 -44.69 -5.78
CA VAL A 56 21.69 -44.15 -5.46
C VAL A 56 22.68 -45.30 -5.27
N ASP A 57 23.83 -45.23 -5.93
CA ASP A 57 24.91 -46.19 -5.72
C ASP A 57 25.63 -45.89 -4.40
N CYS A 58 25.33 -46.68 -3.36
CA CYS A 58 25.82 -46.47 -2.01
C CYS A 58 25.86 -47.79 -1.24
N LYS A 59 27.07 -48.21 -0.85
CA LYS A 59 27.31 -49.43 -0.06
C LYS A 59 26.51 -49.47 1.26
N LYS A 60 26.24 -48.32 1.87
CA LYS A 60 25.48 -48.24 3.14
C LYS A 60 23.99 -48.61 3.00
N ILE A 61 23.44 -48.56 1.79
CA ILE A 61 22.02 -48.85 1.51
C ILE A 61 21.87 -50.19 0.77
N GLU A 62 22.97 -50.85 0.41
CA GLU A 62 22.97 -52.09 -0.37
C GLU A 62 22.28 -53.25 0.36
N ASP A 63 22.56 -53.44 1.66
CA ASP A 63 21.87 -54.41 2.49
C ASP A 63 20.36 -54.15 2.56
N LEU A 64 19.98 -52.90 2.84
CA LEU A 64 18.57 -52.48 2.89
C LEU A 64 17.88 -52.67 1.53
N ARG A 65 18.58 -52.42 0.43
CA ARG A 65 18.07 -52.61 -0.94
C ARG A 65 17.83 -54.09 -1.23
N ASN A 66 18.73 -54.98 -0.83
CA ASN A 66 18.58 -56.41 -1.02
C ASN A 66 17.42 -56.99 -0.19
N ARG A 67 17.16 -56.43 0.99
CA ARG A 67 15.99 -56.80 1.82
C ARG A 67 14.69 -56.20 1.29
N ALA A 68 14.69 -54.92 0.93
CA ALA A 68 13.48 -54.18 0.56
C ALA A 68 13.06 -54.32 -0.91
N CYS A 69 13.97 -54.71 -1.80
CA CYS A 69 13.73 -54.81 -3.23
C CYS A 69 13.88 -56.23 -3.74
N LEU A 70 13.30 -56.48 -4.92
CA LEU A 70 13.57 -57.61 -5.80
C LEU A 70 14.41 -57.09 -6.96
N GLN A 71 15.53 -57.76 -7.27
CA GLN A 71 16.31 -57.46 -8.46
C GLN A 71 15.66 -58.13 -9.67
N LEU A 72 15.31 -57.33 -10.67
CA LEU A 72 14.77 -57.79 -11.94
C LEU A 72 15.91 -58.28 -12.85
N THR A 73 15.57 -59.09 -13.83
CA THR A 73 16.54 -59.68 -14.78
C THR A 73 17.31 -58.64 -15.61
N ASN A 74 16.75 -57.43 -15.76
CA ASN A 74 17.39 -56.29 -16.41
C ASN A 74 18.30 -55.48 -15.48
N GLY A 75 18.56 -55.95 -14.26
CA GLY A 75 19.37 -55.28 -13.25
C GLY A 75 18.64 -54.17 -12.48
N ALA A 76 17.40 -53.83 -12.82
CA ALA A 76 16.62 -52.84 -12.08
C ALA A 76 16.08 -53.41 -10.77
N TYR A 77 15.84 -52.55 -9.78
CA TYR A 77 15.26 -52.93 -8.50
C TYR A 77 13.80 -52.52 -8.41
N MET A 78 12.95 -53.44 -7.96
CA MET A 78 11.54 -53.20 -7.68
C MET A 78 11.30 -53.36 -6.18
N ILE A 79 10.66 -52.39 -5.54
CA ILE A 79 10.28 -52.49 -4.12
C ILE A 79 9.31 -53.66 -3.95
N ARG A 80 9.53 -54.48 -2.92
CA ARG A 80 8.60 -55.57 -2.60
C ARG A 80 7.20 -54.98 -2.37
N PRO A 81 6.14 -55.49 -3.04
CA PRO A 81 4.79 -54.93 -2.93
C PRO A 81 4.31 -54.77 -1.49
N ALA A 82 4.57 -55.75 -0.62
CA ALA A 82 4.19 -55.69 0.79
C ALA A 82 4.77 -54.47 1.54
N ILE A 83 6.02 -54.09 1.26
CA ILE A 83 6.66 -52.91 1.89
C ILE A 83 6.01 -51.62 1.40
N LYS A 84 5.63 -51.61 0.12
CA LYS A 84 4.93 -50.48 -0.48
C LYS A 84 3.54 -50.33 0.14
N ASP A 85 2.78 -51.42 0.20
CA ASP A 85 1.43 -51.46 0.76
C ASP A 85 1.42 -51.07 2.25
N ASN A 86 2.43 -51.53 3.02
CA ASN A 86 2.61 -51.16 4.43
C ASN A 86 2.82 -49.65 4.63
N LEU A 87 3.70 -49.03 3.83
CA LEU A 87 3.94 -47.59 3.91
C LEU A 87 2.75 -46.77 3.41
N ASP A 88 2.07 -47.22 2.35
CA ASP A 88 0.85 -46.60 1.84
C ASP A 88 -0.28 -46.67 2.89
N TYR A 89 -0.43 -47.80 3.59
CA TYR A 89 -1.35 -47.94 4.71
C TYR A 89 -1.00 -46.99 5.86
N CYS A 90 0.26 -46.91 6.26
CA CYS A 90 0.74 -45.95 7.27
C CYS A 90 0.42 -44.50 6.89
N ILE A 91 0.65 -44.13 5.64
CA ILE A 91 0.33 -42.80 5.11
C ILE A 91 -1.18 -42.55 5.18
N ALA A 92 -2.01 -43.54 4.81
CA ALA A 92 -3.46 -43.43 4.88
C ALA A 92 -3.95 -43.22 6.33
N VAL A 93 -3.42 -43.98 7.29
CA VAL A 93 -3.74 -43.84 8.73
C VAL A 93 -3.34 -42.46 9.24
N LEU A 94 -2.14 -41.97 8.89
CA LEU A 94 -1.67 -40.64 9.29
C LEU A 94 -2.51 -39.52 8.65
N LYS A 95 -2.92 -39.66 7.39
CA LYS A 95 -3.84 -38.71 6.74
C LYS A 95 -5.21 -38.68 7.41
N SER A 96 -5.76 -39.85 7.78
CA SER A 96 -7.03 -39.94 8.49
C SER A 96 -6.96 -39.23 9.85
N LYS A 97 -5.92 -39.51 10.64
CA LYS A 97 -5.74 -38.85 11.94
C LYS A 97 -5.42 -37.36 11.82
N LEU A 98 -4.70 -36.92 10.78
CA LEU A 98 -4.47 -35.50 10.51
C LEU A 98 -5.79 -34.79 10.16
N ASN A 99 -6.65 -35.42 9.36
CA ASN A 99 -7.98 -34.92 9.05
C ASN A 99 -8.86 -34.83 10.31
N GLU A 100 -8.81 -35.83 11.20
CA GLU A 100 -9.49 -35.79 12.51
C GLU A 100 -8.96 -34.65 13.40
N GLN A 101 -7.65 -34.39 13.41
CA GLN A 101 -7.07 -33.25 14.15
C GLN A 101 -7.41 -31.89 13.51
N LEU A 102 -7.53 -31.81 12.19
CA LEU A 102 -8.01 -30.63 11.47
C LEU A 102 -9.50 -30.37 11.74
N LEU A 103 -10.30 -31.44 11.88
CA LEU A 103 -11.70 -31.37 12.30
C LEU A 103 -11.82 -30.88 13.76
N TYR A 104 -10.97 -31.33 14.68
CA TYR A 104 -10.97 -30.82 16.07
C TYR A 104 -10.45 -29.39 16.22
N LYS A 105 -9.54 -28.91 15.36
CA LYS A 105 -9.15 -27.48 15.32
C LYS A 105 -10.17 -26.60 14.61
N SER A 106 -11.11 -27.19 13.87
CA SER A 106 -12.21 -26.47 13.20
C SER A 106 -13.36 -26.10 14.14
N ASP A 107 -13.42 -26.61 15.37
CA ASP A 107 -14.49 -26.23 16.33
C ASP A 107 -14.38 -24.80 16.88
N ASN A 108 -13.22 -24.15 16.75
CA ASN A 108 -13.08 -22.69 16.95
C ASN A 108 -13.35 -21.87 15.67
N HIS A 109 -13.53 -22.52 14.50
CA HIS A 109 -13.85 -21.91 13.21
C HIS A 109 -15.28 -22.23 12.71
N ASN A 110 -15.98 -23.17 13.37
CA ASN A 110 -17.31 -23.66 12.99
C ASN A 110 -18.45 -22.67 13.28
N GLN A 111 -18.20 -21.56 13.99
CA GLN A 111 -19.15 -20.45 14.08
C GLN A 111 -19.19 -19.63 12.79
N ASP A 112 -18.04 -19.27 12.21
CA ASP A 112 -18.00 -18.41 11.02
C ASP A 112 -18.44 -19.13 9.74
N LEU A 113 -18.08 -20.41 9.56
CA LEU A 113 -18.44 -21.22 8.37
C LEU A 113 -19.93 -21.63 8.35
N ASN A 114 -20.55 -21.89 9.51
CA ASN A 114 -21.99 -22.12 9.59
C ASN A 114 -22.78 -20.83 9.33
N VAL A 115 -22.24 -19.67 9.69
CA VAL A 115 -22.82 -18.37 9.36
C VAL A 115 -22.69 -18.11 7.86
N THR A 116 -21.52 -18.30 7.23
CA THR A 116 -21.36 -18.06 5.79
C THR A 116 -22.18 -19.03 4.92
N ASN A 117 -22.26 -20.32 5.28
CA ASN A 117 -23.11 -21.26 4.54
C ASN A 117 -24.61 -20.98 4.76
N LYS A 118 -25.03 -20.56 5.96
CA LYS A 118 -26.40 -20.08 6.18
C LYS A 118 -26.70 -18.81 5.39
N GLU A 119 -25.77 -17.86 5.35
CA GLU A 119 -25.91 -16.60 4.62
C GLU A 119 -25.94 -16.80 3.10
N LEU A 120 -25.10 -17.69 2.56
CA LEU A 120 -25.10 -18.04 1.14
C LEU A 120 -26.40 -18.76 0.74
N THR A 121 -26.85 -19.68 1.59
CA THR A 121 -28.15 -20.36 1.41
C THR A 121 -29.31 -19.37 1.52
N TYR A 122 -29.24 -18.43 2.47
CA TYR A 122 -30.24 -17.39 2.68
C TYR A 122 -30.32 -16.42 1.50
N PHE A 123 -29.18 -15.92 1.00
CA PHE A 123 -29.16 -15.05 -0.17
C PHE A 123 -29.68 -15.78 -1.41
N THR A 124 -29.22 -17.00 -1.66
CA THR A 124 -29.65 -17.80 -2.81
C THR A 124 -31.16 -18.06 -2.77
N ASN A 125 -31.70 -18.44 -1.61
CA ASN A 125 -33.14 -18.62 -1.42
C ASN A 125 -33.91 -17.29 -1.60
N THR A 126 -33.39 -16.19 -1.06
CA THR A 126 -33.97 -14.84 -1.23
C THR A 126 -33.99 -14.42 -2.70
N PHE A 127 -32.91 -14.71 -3.43
CA PHE A 127 -32.76 -14.39 -4.84
C PHE A 127 -33.73 -15.21 -5.70
N ILE A 128 -33.79 -16.53 -5.48
CA ILE A 128 -34.72 -17.42 -6.20
C ILE A 128 -36.18 -17.05 -5.89
N SER A 129 -36.52 -16.80 -4.62
CA SER A 129 -37.87 -16.38 -4.22
C SER A 129 -38.26 -15.07 -4.90
N ASN A 130 -37.41 -14.05 -4.84
CA ASN A 130 -37.71 -12.76 -5.45
C ASN A 130 -37.84 -12.85 -6.98
N LEU A 131 -37.00 -13.66 -7.62
CA LEU A 131 -37.11 -13.94 -9.06
C LEU A 131 -38.45 -14.60 -9.37
N THR A 132 -38.82 -15.65 -8.63
CA THR A 132 -40.07 -16.40 -8.84
C THR A 132 -41.29 -15.50 -8.62
N ASP A 133 -41.27 -14.69 -7.56
CA ASP A 133 -42.31 -13.71 -7.26
C ASP A 133 -42.45 -12.67 -8.36
N ASN A 134 -41.33 -12.19 -8.91
CA ASN A 134 -41.35 -11.24 -10.02
C ASN A 134 -41.81 -11.88 -11.32
N MET A 135 -41.46 -13.13 -11.60
CA MET A 135 -41.96 -13.86 -12.77
C MET A 135 -43.49 -14.02 -12.74
N ASN A 136 -44.09 -14.06 -11.55
CA ASN A 136 -45.54 -14.09 -11.36
C ASN A 136 -46.21 -12.69 -11.43
N ARG A 137 -45.42 -11.61 -11.58
CA ARG A 137 -45.91 -10.23 -11.66
C ARG A 137 -45.82 -9.71 -13.08
N SER A 138 -46.62 -8.70 -13.39
CA SER A 138 -46.40 -7.89 -14.61
C SER A 138 -45.06 -7.18 -14.54
N LYS A 139 -44.35 -7.05 -15.68
CA LYS A 139 -43.03 -6.40 -15.79
C LYS A 139 -42.92 -5.04 -15.10
N TYR A 140 -44.00 -4.26 -15.05
CA TYR A 140 -44.04 -2.93 -14.43
C TYR A 140 -44.22 -2.94 -12.91
N ARG A 141 -44.36 -4.12 -12.29
CA ARG A 141 -44.61 -4.30 -10.84
C ARG A 141 -43.54 -5.15 -10.16
N PHE A 142 -42.38 -5.32 -10.80
CA PHE A 142 -41.27 -6.02 -10.17
C PHE A 142 -40.82 -5.28 -8.91
N GLN A 143 -40.59 -6.04 -7.84
CA GLN A 143 -40.05 -5.51 -6.59
C GLN A 143 -38.82 -6.31 -6.20
N TYR A 144 -37.83 -5.61 -5.65
CA TYR A 144 -36.55 -6.20 -5.33
C TYR A 144 -36.30 -6.10 -3.83
N ASN A 145 -35.92 -7.23 -3.23
CA ASN A 145 -35.46 -7.28 -1.85
C ASN A 145 -34.20 -6.40 -1.68
N PRO A 146 -33.99 -5.70 -0.55
CA PRO A 146 -32.81 -4.88 -0.29
C PRO A 146 -31.46 -5.58 -0.55
N ASN A 147 -31.34 -6.86 -0.21
CA ASN A 147 -30.11 -7.63 -0.45
C ASN A 147 -29.84 -7.83 -1.95
N ILE A 148 -30.90 -8.01 -2.74
CA ILE A 148 -30.80 -8.12 -4.20
C ILE A 148 -30.48 -6.76 -4.81
N ARG A 149 -31.02 -5.66 -4.27
CA ARG A 149 -30.64 -4.30 -4.70
C ARG A 149 -29.15 -4.06 -4.48
N ARG A 150 -28.62 -4.39 -3.30
CA ARG A 150 -27.18 -4.28 -3.00
C ARG A 150 -26.34 -5.16 -3.91
N PHE A 151 -26.74 -6.41 -4.12
CA PHE A 151 -26.06 -7.32 -5.04
C PHE A 151 -26.09 -6.79 -6.48
N ALA A 152 -27.24 -6.33 -6.97
CA ALA A 152 -27.38 -5.73 -8.29
C ALA A 152 -26.49 -4.49 -8.45
N SER A 153 -26.42 -3.64 -7.44
CA SER A 153 -25.49 -2.51 -7.41
C SER A 153 -24.05 -3.00 -7.50
N ALA A 154 -23.64 -3.98 -6.71
CA ALA A 154 -22.28 -4.55 -6.76
C ALA A 154 -21.95 -5.15 -8.14
N VAL A 155 -22.87 -5.89 -8.76
CA VAL A 155 -22.69 -6.46 -10.11
C VAL A 155 -22.55 -5.36 -11.16
N TYR A 156 -23.40 -4.32 -11.12
CA TYR A 156 -23.31 -3.18 -12.04
C TYR A 156 -21.99 -2.42 -11.90
N LYS A 157 -21.54 -2.27 -10.65
CA LYS A 157 -20.30 -1.57 -10.29
C LYS A 157 -19.09 -2.40 -10.71
N LEU A 158 -18.96 -3.65 -10.28
CA LEU A 158 -17.77 -4.46 -10.53
C LEU A 158 -17.72 -5.04 -11.95
N GLY A 159 -18.86 -5.52 -12.47
CA GLY A 159 -18.97 -6.09 -13.81
C GLY A 159 -19.19 -5.06 -14.91
N GLY A 160 -19.60 -3.84 -14.56
CA GLY A 160 -19.92 -2.79 -15.51
C GLY A 160 -21.28 -2.97 -16.20
N ARG A 161 -21.67 -1.95 -16.96
CA ARG A 161 -23.00 -1.87 -17.60
C ARG A 161 -23.29 -3.05 -18.53
N ASN A 162 -22.31 -3.49 -19.32
CA ASN A 162 -22.51 -4.56 -20.31
C ASN A 162 -22.79 -5.90 -19.63
N VAL A 163 -22.00 -6.27 -18.62
CA VAL A 163 -22.23 -7.50 -17.85
C VAL A 163 -23.58 -7.44 -17.15
N TYR A 164 -23.92 -6.30 -16.55
CA TYR A 164 -25.20 -6.12 -15.89
C TYR A 164 -26.39 -6.26 -16.86
N GLN A 165 -26.33 -5.60 -18.02
CA GLN A 165 -27.38 -5.70 -19.03
C GLN A 165 -27.50 -7.11 -19.59
N LEU A 166 -26.37 -7.80 -19.80
CA LEU A 166 -26.37 -9.21 -20.21
C LEU A 166 -27.09 -10.08 -19.17
N LEU A 167 -26.75 -9.95 -17.89
CA LEU A 167 -27.41 -10.69 -16.82
C LEU A 167 -28.89 -10.35 -16.71
N GLN A 168 -29.24 -9.07 -16.82
CA GLN A 168 -30.62 -8.62 -16.77
C GLN A 168 -31.47 -9.19 -17.92
N LEU A 169 -30.91 -9.25 -19.13
CA LEU A 169 -31.60 -9.79 -20.31
C LEU A 169 -31.79 -11.31 -20.21
N ASN A 170 -30.82 -12.02 -19.65
CA ASN A 170 -30.87 -13.48 -19.51
C ASN A 170 -31.64 -13.94 -18.25
N LEU A 171 -31.84 -13.07 -17.26
CA LEU A 171 -32.56 -13.35 -16.02
C LEU A 171 -33.66 -12.29 -15.78
N PRO A 172 -34.75 -12.32 -16.56
CA PRO A 172 -35.84 -11.36 -16.44
C PRO A 172 -36.46 -11.41 -15.04
N GLY A 173 -36.63 -10.26 -14.40
CA GLY A 173 -37.17 -10.15 -13.04
C GLY A 173 -36.16 -10.38 -11.91
N ALA A 174 -34.94 -10.84 -12.20
CA ALA A 174 -33.89 -11.03 -11.20
C ALA A 174 -33.18 -9.71 -10.84
N PHE A 175 -32.95 -8.85 -11.84
CA PHE A 175 -32.23 -7.59 -11.70
C PHE A 175 -33.12 -6.38 -12.03
N PRO A 176 -33.02 -5.28 -11.25
CA PRO A 176 -33.74 -4.04 -11.54
C PRO A 176 -33.30 -3.40 -12.85
N SER A 177 -34.16 -2.54 -13.41
CA SER A 177 -33.78 -1.69 -14.54
C SER A 177 -32.67 -0.72 -14.16
N ILE A 178 -31.83 -0.29 -15.12
CA ILE A 178 -30.77 0.69 -14.85
C ILE A 178 -31.33 1.96 -14.20
N PRO A 179 -32.42 2.59 -14.69
CA PRO A 179 -33.01 3.75 -14.01
C PRO A 179 -33.44 3.45 -12.57
N THR A 180 -34.03 2.27 -12.32
CA THR A 180 -34.41 1.85 -10.97
C THR A 180 -33.19 1.63 -10.08
N LEU A 181 -32.12 1.05 -10.63
CA LEU A 181 -30.86 0.83 -9.92
C LEU A 181 -30.16 2.15 -9.60
N GLU A 182 -30.17 3.11 -10.52
CA GLU A 182 -29.63 4.45 -10.31
C GLU A 182 -30.42 5.19 -9.22
N SER A 183 -31.76 5.09 -9.23
CA SER A 183 -32.60 5.60 -8.14
C SER A 183 -32.23 4.98 -6.79
N TYR A 184 -32.02 3.66 -6.72
CA TYR A 184 -31.57 3.01 -5.48
C TYR A 184 -30.18 3.49 -5.06
N ASN A 185 -29.24 3.60 -5.99
CA ASN A 185 -27.90 4.06 -5.66
C ASN A 185 -27.92 5.49 -5.13
N ASN A 186 -28.75 6.37 -5.69
CA ASN A 186 -28.91 7.74 -5.22
C ASN A 186 -29.53 7.82 -3.82
N GLU A 187 -30.35 6.84 -3.43
CA GLU A 187 -30.92 6.75 -2.07
C GLU A 187 -29.88 6.36 -1.01
N PHE A 188 -28.87 5.56 -1.38
CA PHE A 188 -27.89 5.00 -0.42
C PHE A 188 -26.49 5.61 -0.49
N CYS A 189 -26.14 6.37 -1.54
CA CYS A 189 -24.81 6.95 -1.67
C CYS A 189 -24.80 8.38 -1.13
N THR A 190 -23.87 8.69 -0.22
CA THR A 190 -23.60 10.08 0.16
C THR A 190 -22.96 10.79 -1.02
N ARG A 191 -23.68 11.78 -1.56
CA ARG A 191 -23.19 12.64 -2.64
C ARG A 191 -21.88 13.31 -2.21
N ILE A 192 -20.99 13.52 -3.17
CA ILE A 192 -19.72 14.22 -2.95
C ILE A 192 -19.86 15.62 -3.57
N GLU A 193 -19.80 16.66 -2.73
CA GLU A 193 -19.84 18.05 -3.18
C GLU A 193 -18.45 18.66 -3.32
N GLU A 194 -18.32 19.69 -4.18
CA GLU A 194 -17.07 20.41 -4.36
C GLU A 194 -16.61 21.07 -3.07
N GLY A 195 -15.39 20.75 -2.63
CA GLY A 195 -14.76 21.40 -1.49
C GLY A 195 -15.34 21.03 -0.13
N GLU A 196 -16.36 20.17 -0.08
CA GLU A 196 -16.93 19.68 1.18
C GLU A 196 -15.94 18.74 1.87
N PHE A 197 -15.77 18.90 3.19
CA PHE A 197 -15.01 17.98 4.03
C PHE A 197 -15.97 17.08 4.82
N ARG A 198 -16.00 15.80 4.47
CA ARG A 198 -16.96 14.81 4.97
C ARG A 198 -16.53 14.16 6.29
N PHE A 199 -16.37 14.97 7.34
CA PHE A 199 -15.86 14.50 8.63
C PHE A 199 -16.82 13.56 9.35
N ASN A 200 -18.13 13.73 9.23
CA ASN A 200 -19.10 12.87 9.91
C ASN A 200 -19.09 11.45 9.31
N GLU A 201 -19.00 11.36 7.99
CA GLU A 201 -18.87 10.13 7.22
C GLU A 201 -17.54 9.44 7.52
N LEU A 202 -16.45 10.20 7.66
CA LEU A 202 -15.16 9.68 8.08
C LEU A 202 -15.26 9.02 9.46
N ILE A 203 -15.88 9.68 10.45
CA ILE A 203 -16.06 9.12 11.80
C ILE A 203 -16.93 7.86 11.77
N ASN A 204 -18.01 7.88 10.99
CA ASN A 204 -18.84 6.68 10.81
C ASN A 204 -18.05 5.53 10.18
N HIS A 205 -17.17 5.84 9.23
CA HIS A 205 -16.28 4.85 8.62
C HIS A 205 -15.26 4.29 9.62
N THR A 206 -14.58 5.15 10.40
CA THR A 206 -13.57 4.71 11.38
C THR A 206 -14.19 3.98 12.57
N ASN A 207 -15.40 4.36 13.00
CA ASN A 207 -16.13 3.66 14.06
C ASN A 207 -16.52 2.23 13.66
N LYS A 208 -16.91 2.01 12.39
CA LYS A 208 -17.23 0.67 11.88
C LYS A 208 -16.04 -0.30 11.94
N ILE A 209 -14.84 0.22 11.77
CA ILE A 209 -13.58 -0.55 11.80
C ILE A 209 -12.83 -0.42 13.14
N ASN A 210 -13.46 0.19 14.16
CA ASN A 210 -12.91 0.42 15.50
C ASN A 210 -11.50 1.03 15.48
N CYS A 211 -11.32 2.12 14.72
CA CYS A 211 -10.04 2.78 14.53
C CYS A 211 -10.01 4.18 15.18
N SER A 212 -8.99 4.45 15.99
CA SER A 212 -8.82 5.74 16.70
C SER A 212 -7.76 6.64 16.07
N TYR A 213 -6.92 6.11 15.17
CA TYR A 213 -5.82 6.84 14.56
C TYR A 213 -5.85 6.72 13.04
N VAL A 214 -5.66 7.84 12.35
CA VAL A 214 -5.65 7.91 10.90
C VAL A 214 -4.42 8.65 10.39
N TYR A 215 -4.12 8.43 9.12
CA TYR A 215 -3.11 9.17 8.38
C TYR A 215 -3.72 9.81 7.14
N ALA A 216 -3.52 11.10 6.95
CA ALA A 216 -4.10 11.84 5.83
C ALA A 216 -3.08 11.98 4.69
N SER A 217 -3.57 12.14 3.47
CA SER A 217 -2.74 12.42 2.30
C SER A 217 -3.42 13.44 1.39
N GLU A 218 -2.61 14.35 0.82
CA GLU A 218 -3.05 15.36 -0.15
C GLU A 218 -2.25 15.24 -1.43
N ASP A 219 -2.96 15.17 -2.56
CA ASP A 219 -2.35 15.12 -3.89
C ASP A 219 -3.28 15.71 -4.96
N CYS A 220 -2.72 15.98 -6.15
CA CYS A 220 -3.41 16.66 -7.22
C CYS A 220 -3.16 16.00 -8.58
N SER A 221 -4.21 15.87 -9.40
CA SER A 221 -4.10 15.28 -10.73
C SER A 221 -4.75 16.11 -11.82
N GLY A 222 -4.16 16.12 -13.00
CA GLY A 222 -4.70 16.82 -14.17
C GLY A 222 -6.06 16.27 -14.62
N ILE A 223 -6.93 17.16 -15.07
CA ILE A 223 -8.30 16.86 -15.51
C ILE A 223 -8.59 17.49 -16.88
N ILE A 224 -9.74 17.13 -17.46
CA ILE A 224 -10.32 17.85 -18.58
C ILE A 224 -10.93 19.13 -18.07
N THR A 225 -10.36 20.27 -18.44
CA THR A 225 -10.88 21.60 -18.12
C THR A 225 -12.21 21.83 -18.84
N LYS A 226 -13.32 21.59 -18.14
CA LYS A 226 -14.68 21.77 -18.64
C LYS A 226 -15.59 22.21 -17.50
N ILE A 227 -16.40 23.22 -17.78
CA ILE A 227 -17.48 23.66 -16.89
C ILE A 227 -18.71 22.78 -17.16
N CYS A 228 -19.31 22.27 -16.10
CA CYS A 228 -20.51 21.45 -16.15
C CYS A 228 -21.57 22.04 -15.21
N TYR A 229 -22.80 22.14 -15.69
CA TYR A 229 -23.94 22.44 -14.84
C TYR A 229 -24.34 21.20 -14.03
N ASP A 230 -24.64 21.38 -12.75
CA ASP A 230 -25.17 20.35 -11.87
C ASP A 230 -26.58 20.73 -11.42
N ALA A 231 -27.58 20.05 -11.99
CA ALA A 231 -28.98 20.37 -11.80
C ALA A 231 -29.45 20.17 -10.36
N ASP A 232 -28.87 19.20 -9.64
CA ASP A 232 -29.31 18.86 -8.29
C ASP A 232 -28.90 19.92 -7.24
N THR A 233 -27.85 20.68 -7.50
CA THR A 233 -27.38 21.79 -6.63
C THR A 233 -27.57 23.16 -7.28
N ASN A 234 -28.10 23.24 -8.49
CA ASN A 234 -28.14 24.47 -9.29
C ASN A 234 -26.79 25.20 -9.30
N SER A 235 -25.71 24.47 -9.60
CA SER A 235 -24.33 24.99 -9.49
C SER A 235 -23.49 24.66 -10.71
N PHE A 236 -22.51 25.51 -11.01
CA PHE A 236 -21.54 25.30 -12.09
C PHE A 236 -20.21 24.76 -11.55
N ILE A 237 -19.91 23.52 -11.92
CA ILE A 237 -18.71 22.79 -11.51
C ILE A 237 -17.62 22.95 -12.56
N GLY A 238 -16.37 23.15 -12.15
CA GLY A 238 -15.22 23.21 -13.06
C GLY A 238 -14.44 24.51 -12.99
N PHE A 239 -14.99 25.54 -12.35
CA PHE A 239 -14.25 26.73 -11.94
C PHE A 239 -13.35 26.40 -10.75
N CYS A 240 -12.31 27.21 -10.52
CA CYS A 240 -11.50 27.10 -9.30
C CYS A 240 -12.26 27.78 -8.15
N PRO A 241 -12.62 27.06 -7.07
CA PRO A 241 -13.19 27.70 -5.90
C PRO A 241 -12.16 28.60 -5.22
N GLU A 242 -12.63 29.71 -4.67
CA GLU A 242 -11.86 30.58 -3.80
C GLU A 242 -11.45 29.84 -2.53
N LEU A 243 -10.18 30.01 -2.16
CA LEU A 243 -9.59 29.37 -0.99
C LEU A 243 -9.51 30.37 0.18
N ASN A 244 -10.39 30.22 1.16
CA ASN A 244 -10.32 30.97 2.41
C ASN A 244 -9.39 30.25 3.40
N TYR A 245 -8.22 30.83 3.67
CA TYR A 245 -7.13 30.16 4.41
C TYR A 245 -6.82 28.75 3.88
N GLY A 246 -6.86 28.58 2.56
CA GLY A 246 -6.62 27.28 1.92
C GLY A 246 -7.82 26.34 1.87
N ILE A 247 -8.92 26.64 2.56
CA ILE A 247 -10.17 25.85 2.52
C ILE A 247 -11.03 26.33 1.35
N PRO A 248 -11.50 25.44 0.45
CA PRO A 248 -12.37 25.82 -0.65
C PRO A 248 -13.77 26.24 -0.17
N SER A 249 -14.34 27.24 -0.84
CA SER A 249 -15.73 27.65 -0.63
C SER A 249 -16.68 26.67 -1.32
N ILE A 250 -17.58 26.07 -0.54
CA ILE A 250 -18.57 25.11 -1.03
C ILE A 250 -19.66 25.86 -1.82
N ARG A 251 -20.09 25.32 -2.96
CA ARG A 251 -21.17 25.86 -3.80
C ARG A 251 -21.02 27.34 -4.18
N GLN A 252 -19.78 27.80 -4.39
CA GLN A 252 -19.52 29.20 -4.72
C GLN A 252 -20.21 29.68 -6.00
N TYR A 253 -20.27 28.83 -7.03
CA TYR A 253 -20.78 29.20 -8.35
C TYR A 253 -22.23 28.74 -8.54
N GLN A 254 -23.14 29.38 -7.82
CA GLN A 254 -24.60 29.21 -7.94
C GLN A 254 -25.23 30.53 -8.39
N THR A 255 -25.95 30.52 -9.51
CA THR A 255 -26.66 31.70 -9.99
C THR A 255 -27.82 31.30 -10.89
N ASP A 256 -28.88 32.12 -10.86
CA ASP A 256 -29.99 32.08 -11.82
C ASP A 256 -29.86 33.20 -12.87
N ASP A 257 -28.82 34.05 -12.78
CA ASP A 257 -28.56 35.17 -13.71
C ASP A 257 -27.52 34.78 -14.78
N PHE A 258 -27.91 34.97 -16.04
CA PHE A 258 -27.03 34.72 -17.17
C PHE A 258 -25.84 35.68 -17.22
N LEU A 259 -26.01 36.95 -16.82
CA LEU A 259 -24.94 37.94 -16.85
C LEU A 259 -23.85 37.63 -15.83
N GLU A 260 -24.25 37.17 -14.64
CA GLU A 260 -23.31 36.69 -13.62
C GLU A 260 -22.55 35.45 -14.13
N LEU A 261 -23.24 34.49 -14.74
CA LEU A 261 -22.60 33.33 -15.35
C LEU A 261 -21.60 33.72 -16.44
N GLU A 262 -21.99 34.62 -17.36
CA GLU A 262 -21.11 35.15 -18.41
C GLU A 262 -19.87 35.80 -17.81
N THR A 263 -20.05 36.62 -16.77
CA THR A 263 -18.95 37.25 -16.03
C THR A 263 -17.98 36.22 -15.47
N TRP A 264 -18.46 35.10 -14.92
CA TRP A 264 -17.57 34.05 -14.42
C TRP A 264 -16.78 33.37 -15.53
N PHE A 265 -17.37 33.13 -16.70
CA PHE A 265 -16.65 32.52 -17.83
C PHE A 265 -15.46 33.36 -18.30
N ASP A 266 -15.55 34.69 -18.16
CA ASP A 266 -14.52 35.64 -18.56
C ASP A 266 -13.49 35.93 -17.46
N THR A 267 -13.92 35.96 -16.19
CA THR A 267 -13.09 36.44 -15.08
C THR A 267 -12.53 35.33 -14.18
N VAL A 268 -13.23 34.19 -14.10
CA VAL A 268 -12.88 33.11 -13.17
C VAL A 268 -12.02 32.06 -13.85
N LYS A 269 -10.95 31.65 -13.17
CA LYS A 269 -10.07 30.59 -13.66
C LYS A 269 -10.79 29.24 -13.67
N LYS A 270 -10.57 28.51 -14.76
CA LYS A 270 -11.05 27.14 -14.91
C LYS A 270 -10.05 26.18 -14.30
N SER A 271 -10.57 25.13 -13.66
CA SER A 271 -9.75 24.11 -13.01
C SER A 271 -9.00 23.27 -14.03
N THR A 272 -7.70 23.13 -13.82
CA THR A 272 -6.80 22.30 -14.64
C THR A 272 -6.47 20.98 -13.96
N SER A 273 -6.67 20.91 -12.65
CA SER A 273 -6.46 19.72 -11.84
C SER A 273 -7.56 19.57 -10.79
N VAL A 274 -7.65 18.38 -10.20
CA VAL A 274 -8.45 18.12 -9.01
C VAL A 274 -7.50 17.85 -7.85
N ASN A 275 -7.66 18.57 -6.75
CA ASN A 275 -6.94 18.32 -5.50
C ASN A 275 -7.83 17.43 -4.62
N ILE A 276 -7.26 16.38 -4.04
CA ILE A 276 -8.00 15.43 -3.20
C ILE A 276 -7.30 15.21 -1.87
N HIS A 277 -8.12 14.97 -0.85
CA HIS A 277 -7.69 14.63 0.49
C HIS A 277 -8.24 13.25 0.83
N THR A 278 -7.35 12.28 1.03
CA THR A 278 -7.75 10.94 1.46
C THR A 278 -7.24 10.66 2.86
N VAL A 279 -7.98 9.87 3.62
CA VAL A 279 -7.66 9.49 4.99
C VAL A 279 -7.59 7.98 5.09
N GLN A 280 -6.44 7.47 5.48
CA GLN A 280 -6.16 6.06 5.64
C GLN A 280 -6.24 5.68 7.12
N PRO A 281 -7.13 4.75 7.51
CA PRO A 281 -7.15 4.19 8.85
C PRO A 281 -5.85 3.45 9.18
N ILE A 282 -5.34 3.65 10.40
CA ILE A 282 -4.19 2.92 10.94
C ILE A 282 -4.72 1.69 11.68
N THR A 283 -4.78 0.58 10.98
CA THR A 283 -5.31 -0.71 11.45
C THR A 283 -4.37 -1.86 11.07
N ARG A 284 -4.54 -3.03 11.71
CA ARG A 284 -3.76 -4.24 11.37
C ARG A 284 -4.12 -4.78 9.99
N GLU A 285 -5.41 -4.70 9.65
CA GLU A 285 -5.96 -5.20 8.40
C GLU A 285 -6.00 -4.09 7.35
N SER A 286 -5.87 -4.45 6.08
CA SER A 286 -5.92 -3.49 4.98
C SER A 286 -7.32 -2.87 4.89
N SER A 287 -7.50 -1.69 5.47
CA SER A 287 -8.73 -0.89 5.32
C SER A 287 -8.62 0.03 4.12
N PRO A 288 -9.70 0.25 3.35
CA PRO A 288 -9.65 1.16 2.21
C PRO A 288 -9.49 2.63 2.67
N PRO A 289 -8.80 3.48 1.91
CA PRO A 289 -8.69 4.90 2.21
C PRO A 289 -9.99 5.63 1.94
N PHE A 290 -10.40 6.50 2.86
CA PHE A 290 -11.61 7.30 2.74
C PHE A 290 -11.34 8.62 2.01
N LEU A 291 -12.12 8.96 0.98
CA LEU A 291 -12.10 10.28 0.34
C LEU A 291 -12.77 11.32 1.26
N LEU A 292 -11.97 12.18 1.87
CA LEU A 292 -12.44 13.20 2.81
C LEU A 292 -12.98 14.44 2.09
N SER A 293 -12.24 14.94 1.11
CA SER A 293 -12.61 16.14 0.34
C SER A 293 -11.94 16.15 -1.03
N SER A 294 -12.55 16.84 -1.98
CA SER A 294 -11.93 17.12 -3.28
C SER A 294 -12.50 18.38 -3.92
N PHE A 295 -11.66 19.11 -4.66
CA PHE A 295 -12.06 20.34 -5.33
C PHE A 295 -11.17 20.66 -6.54
N GLY A 296 -11.67 21.51 -7.43
CA GLY A 296 -10.92 22.00 -8.58
C GLY A 296 -9.75 22.89 -8.22
N ALA A 297 -8.64 22.78 -8.92
CA ALA A 297 -7.46 23.59 -8.69
C ALA A 297 -6.78 24.02 -9.99
N ASP A 298 -6.07 25.15 -9.90
CA ASP A 298 -5.19 25.69 -10.94
C ASP A 298 -3.69 25.53 -10.59
N ASN A 299 -3.39 24.74 -9.55
CA ASN A 299 -2.05 24.61 -8.97
C ASN A 299 -1.41 25.95 -8.56
N GLN A 300 -2.17 26.97 -8.14
CA GLN A 300 -1.60 28.25 -7.65
C GLN A 300 -1.65 28.44 -6.13
N PHE A 301 -1.96 27.40 -5.35
CA PHE A 301 -1.99 27.47 -3.89
C PHE A 301 -0.59 27.66 -3.27
N THR A 302 -0.56 28.27 -2.08
CA THR A 302 0.67 28.53 -1.33
C THR A 302 0.95 27.45 -0.28
N SER A 303 2.20 27.37 0.21
CA SER A 303 2.55 26.50 1.34
C SER A 303 1.78 26.83 2.64
N ILE A 304 1.37 28.10 2.82
CA ILE A 304 0.56 28.51 3.97
C ILE A 304 -0.85 27.95 3.81
N SER A 305 -1.43 28.04 2.61
CA SER A 305 -2.74 27.46 2.30
C SER A 305 -2.79 25.96 2.57
N VAL A 306 -1.74 25.22 2.19
CA VAL A 306 -1.59 23.79 2.51
C VAL A 306 -1.59 23.56 4.02
N LEU A 307 -0.76 24.29 4.75
CA LEU A 307 -0.65 24.12 6.20
C LEU A 307 -1.97 24.42 6.91
N CYS A 308 -2.66 25.49 6.52
CA CYS A 308 -3.96 25.83 7.08
C CYS A 308 -5.01 24.74 6.80
N ARG A 309 -5.00 24.10 5.61
CA ARG A 309 -5.82 22.91 5.34
C ARG A 309 -5.49 21.75 6.27
N TRP A 310 -4.23 21.42 6.44
CA TRP A 310 -3.83 20.30 7.31
C TRP A 310 -4.20 20.55 8.77
N LEU A 311 -4.01 21.79 9.25
CA LEU A 311 -4.47 22.19 10.57
C LEU A 311 -5.98 22.07 10.69
N TYR A 312 -6.74 22.54 9.71
CA TYR A 312 -8.20 22.39 9.70
C TYR A 312 -8.64 20.92 9.77
N ILE A 313 -8.05 20.04 8.96
CA ILE A 313 -8.32 18.59 9.01
C ILE A 313 -7.98 18.01 10.39
N TYR A 314 -6.83 18.39 10.94
CA TYR A 314 -6.39 17.94 12.26
C TYR A 314 -7.38 18.34 13.36
N GLU A 315 -7.75 19.62 13.44
CA GLU A 315 -8.66 20.15 14.47
C GLU A 315 -10.06 19.53 14.38
N GLN A 316 -10.58 19.38 13.16
CA GLN A 316 -11.90 18.78 12.94
C GLN A 316 -11.93 17.31 13.35
N CYS A 317 -10.88 16.53 13.03
CA CYS A 317 -10.76 15.15 13.49
C CYS A 317 -10.56 15.06 15.00
N TYR A 318 -9.70 15.90 15.57
CA TYR A 318 -9.42 15.92 17.01
C TYR A 318 -10.67 16.24 17.83
N SER A 319 -11.48 17.22 17.38
CA SER A 319 -12.76 17.57 18.01
C SER A 319 -13.77 16.41 18.05
N LYS A 320 -13.58 15.39 17.20
CA LYS A 320 -14.40 14.19 17.09
C LYS A 320 -13.68 12.94 17.65
N SER A 321 -12.66 13.14 18.49
CA SER A 321 -11.87 12.07 19.14
C SER A 321 -11.15 11.13 18.17
N LEU A 322 -10.81 11.62 16.98
CA LEU A 322 -10.02 10.89 15.98
C LEU A 322 -8.62 11.49 15.88
N GLY A 323 -7.60 10.70 16.23
CA GLY A 323 -6.20 11.14 16.19
C GLY A 323 -5.64 11.12 14.77
N VAL A 324 -5.20 12.28 14.27
CA VAL A 324 -4.46 12.35 13.00
C VAL A 324 -2.96 12.26 13.29
N VAL A 325 -2.32 11.16 12.87
CA VAL A 325 -0.89 10.94 13.09
C VAL A 325 -0.06 11.86 12.20
N GLY A 326 -0.48 12.09 10.96
CA GLY A 326 0.28 12.90 10.02
C GLY A 326 -0.33 13.04 8.65
N PHE A 327 0.43 13.74 7.79
CA PHE A 327 0.07 14.05 6.41
C PHE A 327 1.17 13.63 5.45
N SER A 328 0.80 12.98 4.36
CA SER A 328 1.70 12.72 3.22
C SER A 328 1.32 13.57 2.02
N SER A 329 2.33 13.85 1.21
CA SER A 329 2.13 14.46 -0.09
C SER A 329 3.32 14.15 -0.99
N ASP A 330 3.18 14.58 -2.24
CA ASP A 330 4.21 14.53 -3.24
C ASP A 330 5.38 15.48 -2.94
N THR A 331 6.44 15.28 -3.70
CA THR A 331 7.72 15.96 -3.59
C THR A 331 7.72 17.35 -4.27
N ASP A 332 6.57 18.05 -4.19
CA ASP A 332 6.39 19.43 -4.62
C ASP A 332 7.01 20.40 -3.60
N PRO A 333 7.74 21.44 -4.04
CA PRO A 333 8.35 22.43 -3.15
C PRO A 333 7.36 23.11 -2.18
N ARG A 334 6.10 23.28 -2.55
CA ARG A 334 5.09 23.94 -1.72
C ARG A 334 4.68 23.09 -0.54
N PHE A 335 4.41 21.80 -0.77
CA PHE A 335 4.14 20.82 0.29
C PHE A 335 5.34 20.67 1.19
N MET A 336 6.54 20.52 0.62
CA MET A 336 7.76 20.45 1.43
C MET A 336 8.00 21.67 2.31
N LYS A 337 7.76 22.88 1.79
CA LYS A 337 7.89 24.10 2.59
C LYS A 337 6.84 24.12 3.71
N ALA A 338 5.62 23.66 3.47
CA ALA A 338 4.60 23.51 4.52
C ALA A 338 5.06 22.52 5.62
N MET A 339 5.55 21.34 5.23
CA MET A 339 6.08 20.33 6.16
C MET A 339 7.23 20.89 7.03
N ARG A 340 8.18 21.61 6.41
CA ARG A 340 9.31 22.23 7.13
C ARG A 340 8.88 23.31 8.11
N LEU A 341 7.90 24.14 7.72
CA LEU A 341 7.36 25.19 8.57
C LEU A 341 6.70 24.60 9.83
N ALA A 342 5.97 23.52 9.66
CA ALA A 342 5.19 22.93 10.73
C ALA A 342 5.98 21.99 11.66
N THR A 343 6.98 21.27 11.14
CA THR A 343 7.91 20.46 11.97
C THR A 343 8.93 21.31 12.72
N GLY A 344 9.05 22.59 12.36
CA GLY A 344 10.14 23.44 12.83
C GLY A 344 11.50 23.05 12.26
N TYR A 345 11.52 22.27 11.17
CA TYR A 345 12.71 21.69 10.53
C TYR A 345 13.37 22.72 9.61
N PHE A 346 14.47 23.32 10.10
CA PHE A 346 15.21 24.40 9.44
C PHE A 346 14.41 25.69 9.15
N SER A 347 13.25 25.88 9.78
CA SER A 347 12.41 27.09 9.68
C SER A 347 11.42 27.15 10.84
N GLN A 348 10.89 28.35 11.13
CA GLN A 348 9.81 28.55 12.12
C GLN A 348 8.65 29.28 11.46
N LEU A 349 7.42 28.90 11.82
CA LEU A 349 6.23 29.70 11.51
C LEU A 349 6.30 30.98 12.34
N PRO A 350 6.25 32.17 11.70
CA PRO A 350 6.11 33.40 12.45
C PRO A 350 4.74 33.40 13.13
N ASN A 351 4.71 33.72 14.43
CA ASN A 351 3.50 34.04 15.20
C ASN A 351 2.50 32.89 15.44
N VAL A 352 2.82 31.63 15.14
CA VAL A 352 1.97 30.47 15.47
C VAL A 352 2.77 29.45 16.28
N ASN A 353 2.42 29.27 17.55
CA ASN A 353 3.05 28.25 18.40
C ASN A 353 2.23 26.94 18.38
N LEU A 354 2.51 26.09 17.40
CA LEU A 354 1.88 24.77 17.27
C LEU A 354 2.31 23.79 18.38
N LEU A 355 3.32 24.12 19.18
CA LEU A 355 3.97 23.18 20.12
C LEU A 355 3.50 23.34 21.58
N ASN A 356 2.81 24.43 21.91
CA ASN A 356 2.25 24.69 23.24
C ASN A 356 0.80 24.21 23.35
N ARG A 357 0.52 22.99 22.90
CA ARG A 357 -0.82 22.38 22.98
C ARG A 357 -0.77 21.08 23.77
N ASN A 358 -1.93 20.64 24.27
CA ASN A 358 -2.05 19.45 25.10
C ASN A 358 -2.10 18.15 24.28
N ASP A 359 -2.36 18.25 22.98
CA ASP A 359 -2.53 17.17 22.01
C ASP A 359 -1.25 16.86 21.20
N VAL A 360 -0.13 17.48 21.54
CA VAL A 360 1.15 17.24 20.87
C VAL A 360 1.74 15.90 21.26
N PHE A 361 2.33 15.22 20.27
CA PHE A 361 3.19 14.08 20.53
C PHE A 361 4.52 14.54 21.10
N GLU A 362 4.98 13.85 22.14
CA GLU A 362 6.25 14.17 22.80
C GLU A 362 7.15 12.94 22.93
N ILE A 363 8.42 13.11 22.61
CA ILE A 363 9.48 12.11 22.84
C ILE A 363 10.66 12.75 23.56
N GLU A 364 11.41 11.94 24.29
CA GLU A 364 12.71 12.34 24.81
C GLU A 364 13.76 12.15 23.71
N ILE A 365 14.46 13.24 23.38
CA ILE A 365 15.58 13.21 22.43
C ILE A 365 16.86 13.37 23.24
N PRO A 366 17.77 12.38 23.23
CA PRO A 366 19.05 12.51 23.91
C PRO A 366 19.84 13.72 23.39
N ASN A 367 20.43 14.50 24.30
CA ASN A 367 21.28 15.65 23.93
C ASN A 367 22.49 15.24 23.06
N SER A 368 22.88 13.97 23.09
CA SER A 368 23.94 13.41 22.24
C SER A 368 23.52 13.23 20.78
N TRP A 369 22.23 13.30 20.46
CA TRP A 369 21.71 13.12 19.09
C TRP A 369 21.80 14.40 18.27
N THR A 370 23.02 14.91 18.12
CA THR A 370 23.33 16.11 17.30
C THR A 370 23.01 15.93 15.81
N TRP A 371 22.79 14.69 15.37
CA TRP A 371 22.40 14.31 14.02
C TRP A 371 20.89 14.34 13.78
N TYR A 372 20.07 14.43 14.84
CA TYR A 372 18.61 14.42 14.78
C TYR A 372 18.06 15.84 14.89
N TYR A 373 17.27 16.28 13.91
CA TYR A 373 16.85 17.69 13.78
C TYR A 373 15.36 17.95 14.04
N MET A 374 14.53 16.94 14.29
CA MET A 374 13.15 17.17 14.72
C MET A 374 13.10 17.55 16.20
N ARG A 375 12.14 18.41 16.56
CA ARG A 375 11.94 18.85 17.95
C ARG A 375 11.25 17.76 18.75
N SER A 376 11.45 17.76 20.07
CA SER A 376 10.86 16.79 21.01
C SER A 376 9.34 16.81 21.08
N LYS A 377 8.70 17.89 20.62
CA LYS A 377 7.25 18.03 20.51
C LYS A 377 6.84 18.23 19.06
N GLN A 378 5.80 17.53 18.62
CA GLN A 378 5.23 17.61 17.28
C GLN A 378 3.72 17.49 17.36
N LEU A 379 2.98 18.35 16.65
CA LEU A 379 1.52 18.24 16.59
C LEU A 379 1.08 17.05 15.73
N PHE A 380 1.73 16.86 14.58
CA PHE A 380 1.56 15.74 13.68
C PHE A 380 2.79 15.57 12.77
N PHE A 381 2.89 14.43 12.10
CA PHE A 381 4.05 14.03 11.30
C PHE A 381 3.85 14.24 9.80
N TYR A 382 4.94 14.13 9.05
CA TYR A 382 4.91 14.22 7.60
C TYR A 382 5.73 13.14 6.93
N CYS A 383 5.23 12.64 5.82
CA CYS A 383 5.97 11.72 4.96
C CYS A 383 5.95 12.20 3.51
N GLN A 384 7.08 12.08 2.86
CA GLN A 384 7.21 12.22 1.43
C GLN A 384 7.09 10.85 0.79
N ASP A 385 6.36 10.73 -0.31
CA ASP A 385 6.17 9.45 -0.98
C ASP A 385 7.50 8.85 -1.46
N GLY A 386 7.80 7.64 -0.98
CA GLY A 386 9.00 6.87 -1.35
C GLY A 386 9.09 6.57 -2.85
N ILE A 387 7.96 6.30 -3.53
CA ILE A 387 7.92 6.01 -4.97
C ILE A 387 8.30 7.26 -5.78
N HIS A 388 7.76 8.42 -5.40
CA HIS A 388 8.10 9.70 -6.03
C HIS A 388 9.55 10.10 -5.75
N LEU A 389 10.05 9.86 -4.54
CA LEU A 389 11.46 10.07 -4.19
C LEU A 389 12.40 9.21 -5.05
N ALA A 390 12.13 7.89 -5.15
CA ALA A 390 12.91 7.00 -6.01
C ALA A 390 12.86 7.43 -7.48
N THR A 391 11.69 7.86 -7.96
CA THR A 391 11.51 8.38 -9.33
C THR A 391 12.32 9.64 -9.58
N LYS A 392 12.39 10.59 -8.61
CA LYS A 392 13.24 11.78 -8.73
C LYS A 392 14.73 11.42 -8.78
N LEU A 393 15.18 10.49 -7.95
CA LEU A 393 16.57 10.01 -8.00
C LEU A 393 16.88 9.32 -9.34
N ARG A 394 15.97 8.50 -9.85
CA ARG A 394 16.11 7.88 -11.18
C ARG A 394 16.18 8.93 -12.29
N ASN A 395 15.24 9.88 -12.31
CA ASN A 395 15.21 10.92 -13.34
C ASN A 395 16.44 11.85 -13.26
N ARG A 396 16.98 12.07 -12.06
CA ARG A 396 18.22 12.84 -11.88
C ARG A 396 19.43 12.13 -12.47
N LEU A 397 19.53 10.82 -12.28
CA LEU A 397 20.57 9.98 -12.90
C LEU A 397 20.51 10.03 -14.43
N LEU A 398 19.30 9.99 -14.99
CA LEU A 398 19.06 10.02 -16.44
C LEU A 398 19.14 11.42 -17.06
N SER A 399 19.30 12.47 -16.25
CA SER A 399 19.26 13.84 -16.74
C SER A 399 20.53 14.22 -17.51
N LYS A 400 20.35 14.77 -18.72
CA LYS A 400 21.46 15.35 -19.50
C LYS A 400 21.98 16.68 -18.94
N THR A 401 21.23 17.31 -18.04
CA THR A 401 21.57 18.63 -17.47
C THR A 401 22.28 18.53 -16.11
N ALA A 402 22.39 17.32 -15.55
CA ALA A 402 23.08 17.05 -14.30
C ALA A 402 24.50 16.56 -14.59
N SER A 403 25.48 17.00 -13.79
CA SER A 403 26.84 16.46 -13.81
C SER A 403 27.19 15.97 -12.41
N LEU A 404 26.58 14.84 -12.03
CA LEU A 404 26.68 14.27 -10.70
C LEU A 404 28.10 13.79 -10.39
N GLU A 405 28.63 14.20 -9.24
CA GLU A 405 30.03 13.95 -8.85
C GLU A 405 30.12 13.43 -7.43
N MET A 406 30.92 12.39 -7.19
CA MET A 406 31.23 11.89 -5.84
C MET A 406 32.73 11.63 -5.74
N GLY A 407 33.43 12.45 -4.96
CA GLY A 407 34.89 12.41 -4.90
C GLY A 407 35.52 12.81 -6.24
N THR A 408 36.42 11.97 -6.75
CA THR A 408 37.05 12.13 -8.06
C THR A 408 36.29 11.43 -9.19
N TYR A 409 35.14 10.83 -8.89
CA TYR A 409 34.37 10.01 -9.82
C TYR A 409 33.07 10.71 -10.24
N HIS A 410 32.59 10.36 -11.42
CA HIS A 410 31.33 10.85 -11.98
C HIS A 410 30.28 9.76 -11.97
N VAL A 411 29.03 10.13 -11.68
CA VAL A 411 27.89 9.22 -11.86
C VAL A 411 27.49 9.27 -13.33
N SER A 412 27.45 8.11 -14.00
CA SER A 412 27.26 8.03 -15.44
C SER A 412 26.26 6.95 -15.84
N VAL A 413 25.31 7.30 -16.70
CA VAL A 413 24.40 6.33 -17.34
C VAL A 413 25.15 5.38 -18.27
N LYS A 414 26.31 5.79 -18.80
CA LYS A 414 27.13 4.90 -19.64
C LYS A 414 27.65 3.71 -18.86
N ASP A 415 27.90 3.87 -17.56
CA ASP A 415 28.30 2.75 -16.72
C ASP A 415 27.19 1.70 -16.66
N LEU A 416 25.91 2.12 -16.60
CA LEU A 416 24.75 1.23 -16.68
C LEU A 416 24.58 0.57 -18.04
N GLN A 417 24.78 1.32 -19.14
CA GLN A 417 24.69 0.79 -20.50
C GLN A 417 25.72 -0.33 -20.71
N ASN A 418 26.98 -0.07 -20.32
CA ASN A 418 28.06 -1.05 -20.36
C ASN A 418 27.75 -2.30 -19.51
N ILE A 419 26.94 -2.18 -18.46
CA ILE A 419 26.51 -3.31 -17.62
C ILE A 419 25.43 -4.13 -18.30
N ILE A 420 24.40 -3.49 -18.88
CA ILE A 420 23.30 -4.15 -19.58
C ILE A 420 23.84 -4.98 -20.75
N ASP A 421 24.82 -4.43 -21.47
CA ASP A 421 25.37 -5.07 -22.67
C ASP A 421 26.27 -6.28 -22.33
N ASN A 422 26.75 -6.41 -21.09
CA ASN A 422 27.79 -7.39 -20.76
C ASN A 422 27.47 -8.34 -19.57
N TYR A 423 26.46 -8.07 -18.71
CA TYR A 423 26.27 -8.83 -17.45
C TYR A 423 24.79 -8.94 -16.98
N SER A 424 24.51 -9.95 -16.13
CA SER A 424 23.16 -10.29 -15.63
C SER A 424 22.78 -9.70 -14.26
N ASN A 425 23.74 -9.20 -13.45
CA ASN A 425 23.46 -8.53 -12.16
C ASN A 425 24.31 -7.25 -11.99
N ILE A 426 23.66 -6.12 -11.73
CA ILE A 426 24.24 -4.76 -11.78
C ILE A 426 25.16 -4.46 -10.60
N LEU A 427 24.86 -4.97 -9.39
CA LEU A 427 25.58 -4.55 -8.17
C LEU A 427 26.88 -5.32 -7.93
N ASP A 428 26.91 -6.60 -8.29
CA ASP A 428 28.07 -7.47 -8.04
C ASP A 428 29.27 -7.06 -8.91
N MET A 429 29.00 -6.56 -10.12
CA MET A 429 30.03 -6.20 -11.10
C MET A 429 30.51 -4.75 -10.99
N LEU A 430 29.68 -3.82 -10.50
CA LEU A 430 30.09 -2.43 -10.22
C LEU A 430 31.22 -2.34 -9.17
N ASN A 431 31.44 -3.40 -8.39
CA ASN A 431 32.55 -3.51 -7.45
C ASN A 431 33.90 -3.79 -8.14
N GLU A 432 33.90 -4.36 -9.34
CA GLU A 432 35.12 -4.76 -10.07
C GLU A 432 35.70 -3.61 -10.92
N ASN A 433 34.85 -2.68 -11.38
CA ASN A 433 35.28 -1.53 -12.18
C ASN A 433 35.49 -0.29 -11.30
N LYS A 434 36.76 0.05 -11.04
CA LYS A 434 37.15 1.22 -10.22
C LYS A 434 36.60 2.55 -10.74
N ASN A 435 36.32 2.66 -12.04
CA ASN A 435 35.81 3.91 -12.61
C ASN A 435 34.32 4.14 -12.34
N SER A 436 33.57 3.12 -11.91
CA SER A 436 32.12 3.19 -11.67
C SER A 436 31.71 3.37 -10.20
N TYR A 437 32.65 3.67 -9.30
CA TYR A 437 32.36 3.78 -7.85
C TYR A 437 31.31 4.84 -7.50
N ALA A 438 31.31 6.01 -8.16
CA ALA A 438 30.27 7.01 -7.96
C ALA A 438 28.89 6.50 -8.39
N THR A 439 28.81 5.85 -9.54
CA THR A 439 27.57 5.23 -10.02
C THR A 439 27.07 4.15 -9.05
N HIS A 440 27.97 3.29 -8.55
CA HIS A 440 27.63 2.31 -7.52
C HIS A 440 27.07 2.93 -6.24
N CYS A 441 27.73 3.98 -5.74
CA CYS A 441 27.28 4.68 -4.54
C CYS A 441 25.89 5.31 -4.76
N TYR A 442 25.68 5.95 -5.92
CA TYR A 442 24.37 6.53 -6.28
C TYR A 442 23.26 5.48 -6.37
N LEU A 443 23.53 4.33 -7.00
CA LEU A 443 22.57 3.23 -7.08
C LEU A 443 22.32 2.60 -5.71
N THR A 444 23.33 2.58 -4.83
CA THR A 444 23.18 2.14 -3.44
C THR A 444 22.22 3.06 -2.67
N ILE A 445 22.34 4.39 -2.83
CA ILE A 445 21.37 5.36 -2.28
C ILE A 445 19.95 5.03 -2.77
N LEU A 446 19.78 4.83 -4.08
CA LEU A 446 18.47 4.49 -4.66
C LEU A 446 17.91 3.16 -4.12
N ARG A 447 18.77 2.14 -3.97
CA ARG A 447 18.42 0.85 -3.40
C ARG A 447 17.98 1.00 -1.95
N TYR A 448 18.72 1.75 -1.14
CA TYR A 448 18.39 1.97 0.28
C TYR A 448 17.09 2.75 0.44
N VAL A 449 16.82 3.76 -0.39
CA VAL A 449 15.52 4.44 -0.43
C VAL A 449 14.39 3.44 -0.72
N THR A 450 14.59 2.55 -1.69
CA THR A 450 13.61 1.51 -2.04
C THR A 450 13.35 0.55 -0.88
N LEU A 451 14.42 0.05 -0.24
CA LEU A 451 14.32 -0.87 0.89
C LEU A 451 13.68 -0.21 2.12
N SER A 452 14.00 1.06 2.38
CA SER A 452 13.43 1.81 3.50
C SER A 452 11.95 2.08 3.32
N TYR A 453 11.52 2.58 2.16
CA TYR A 453 10.22 3.23 2.01
C TYR A 453 9.25 2.56 1.03
N ILE A 454 9.68 1.60 0.22
CA ILE A 454 8.86 1.00 -0.86
C ILE A 454 8.69 -0.50 -0.68
N ASP A 455 9.78 -1.24 -0.45
CA ASP A 455 9.74 -2.70 -0.34
C ASP A 455 8.95 -3.11 0.90
N LYS A 456 7.91 -3.94 0.76
CA LYS A 456 7.04 -4.42 1.84
C LYS A 456 7.67 -5.49 2.73
N THR A 457 8.74 -6.13 2.28
CA THR A 457 9.34 -7.28 2.98
C THR A 457 10.37 -6.89 4.05
N THR A 458 10.94 -5.68 3.95
CA THR A 458 11.95 -5.20 4.90
C THR A 458 11.35 -4.97 6.31
N ASN A 459 12.01 -5.47 7.37
CA ASN A 459 11.56 -5.23 8.75
C ASN A 459 11.89 -3.79 9.23
N ILE A 460 11.25 -3.33 10.31
CA ILE A 460 11.35 -1.94 10.78
C ILE A 460 12.78 -1.48 11.14
N LEU A 461 13.58 -2.32 11.80
CA LEU A 461 14.95 -1.96 12.21
C LEU A 461 15.87 -1.86 10.99
N THR A 462 15.74 -2.79 10.06
CA THR A 462 16.48 -2.77 8.80
C THR A 462 16.09 -1.54 7.95
N ARG A 463 14.80 -1.15 7.94
CA ARG A 463 14.36 0.10 7.28
C ARG A 463 15.03 1.32 7.86
N LEU A 464 15.08 1.40 9.19
CA LEU A 464 15.69 2.51 9.91
C LEU A 464 17.19 2.61 9.59
N PHE A 465 17.88 1.47 9.57
CA PHE A 465 19.29 1.41 9.18
C PHE A 465 19.52 1.94 7.76
N TYR A 466 18.74 1.49 6.77
CA TYR A 466 18.88 1.98 5.38
C TYR A 466 18.50 3.45 5.24
N ALA A 467 17.50 3.93 6.00
CA ALA A 467 17.06 5.31 5.97
C ALA A 467 18.17 6.24 6.47
N TRP A 468 18.76 5.93 7.63
CA TRP A 468 19.86 6.72 8.19
C TRP A 468 21.16 6.58 7.41
N SER A 469 21.44 5.40 6.83
CA SER A 469 22.56 5.23 5.91
C SER A 469 22.44 6.17 4.71
N THR A 470 21.24 6.27 4.14
CA THR A 470 20.94 7.19 3.03
C THR A 470 21.13 8.65 3.45
N VAL A 471 20.64 9.05 4.63
CA VAL A 471 20.84 10.40 5.18
C VAL A 471 22.32 10.70 5.35
N PHE A 472 23.08 9.80 5.99
CA PHE A 472 24.49 9.99 6.28
C PHE A 472 25.31 10.18 5.00
N ILE A 473 25.13 9.29 4.02
CA ILE A 473 25.81 9.38 2.71
C ILE A 473 25.44 10.70 2.02
N SER A 474 24.16 11.07 2.03
CA SER A 474 23.69 12.29 1.36
C SER A 474 24.22 13.57 2.02
N ARG A 475 24.27 13.63 3.35
CA ARG A 475 24.87 14.74 4.10
C ARG A 475 26.37 14.86 3.86
N PHE A 476 27.08 13.74 3.86
CA PHE A 476 28.51 13.70 3.56
C PHE A 476 28.78 14.20 2.13
N TRP A 477 28.02 13.69 1.16
CA TRP A 477 28.10 14.10 -0.24
C TRP A 477 27.87 15.62 -0.42
N LEU A 478 26.82 16.16 0.19
CA LEU A 478 26.52 17.58 0.16
C LEU A 478 27.63 18.43 0.80
N THR A 479 28.16 17.99 1.94
CA THR A 479 29.22 18.70 2.68
C THR A 479 30.52 18.74 1.87
N TRP A 480 30.92 17.60 1.31
CA TRP A 480 32.08 17.50 0.44
C TRP A 480 31.93 18.40 -0.81
N LEU A 481 30.76 18.39 -1.46
CA LEU A 481 30.51 19.25 -2.62
C LEU A 481 30.62 20.74 -2.28
N LYS A 482 30.04 21.17 -1.15
CA LYS A 482 30.16 22.55 -0.68
C LYS A 482 31.63 22.96 -0.50
N TYR A 483 32.42 22.09 0.14
CA TYR A 483 33.84 22.33 0.36
C TYR A 483 34.63 22.41 -0.94
N LYS A 484 34.45 21.44 -1.86
CA LYS A 484 35.09 21.42 -3.19
C LYS A 484 34.78 22.69 -3.98
N LEU A 485 33.51 23.08 -4.06
CA LEU A 485 33.09 24.26 -4.81
C LEU A 485 33.60 25.55 -4.18
N MET A 486 33.70 25.64 -2.86
CA MET A 486 34.26 26.79 -2.16
C MET A 486 35.75 26.94 -2.45
N ILE A 487 36.53 25.86 -2.39
CA ILE A 487 37.97 25.88 -2.74
C ILE A 487 38.17 26.33 -4.19
N ASN A 488 37.45 25.73 -5.14
CA ASN A 488 37.60 26.07 -6.55
C ASN A 488 37.26 27.54 -6.81
N THR A 489 36.29 28.09 -6.08
CA THR A 489 35.89 29.50 -6.21
C THR A 489 36.95 30.43 -5.58
N LYS A 490 37.53 30.03 -4.43
CA LYS A 490 38.66 30.74 -3.80
C LYS A 490 39.89 30.75 -4.71
N GLN A 491 40.23 29.63 -5.34
CA GLN A 491 41.35 29.54 -6.28
C GLN A 491 41.12 30.38 -7.53
N LYS A 492 39.90 30.44 -8.06
CA LYS A 492 39.58 31.15 -9.29
C LYS A 492 39.42 32.67 -9.13
N TYR A 493 38.88 33.13 -7.99
CA TYR A 493 38.50 34.53 -7.81
C TYR A 493 39.13 35.19 -6.57
N GLY A 494 39.95 34.47 -5.79
CA GLY A 494 40.57 34.98 -4.56
C GLY A 494 39.62 35.23 -3.40
N LEU A 495 38.32 34.90 -3.53
CA LEU A 495 37.27 35.21 -2.55
C LEU A 495 36.63 33.93 -2.00
N ASN A 496 36.31 33.94 -0.70
CA ASN A 496 35.52 32.90 -0.03
C ASN A 496 34.02 33.09 -0.33
N LEU A 497 33.61 32.81 -1.58
CA LEU A 497 32.21 32.89 -1.97
C LEU A 497 31.48 31.57 -1.65
N ILE A 498 30.34 31.68 -0.98
CA ILE A 498 29.45 30.55 -0.71
C ILE A 498 28.84 30.10 -2.04
N PRO A 499 28.96 28.83 -2.45
CA PRO A 499 28.38 28.34 -3.69
C PRO A 499 26.86 28.43 -3.67
N THR A 500 26.27 28.91 -4.77
CA THR A 500 24.81 28.99 -4.90
C THR A 500 24.19 27.59 -4.90
N LEU A 501 22.95 27.48 -4.40
CA LEU A 501 22.21 26.20 -4.39
C LEU A 501 22.12 25.59 -5.79
N LYS A 502 21.86 26.39 -6.82
CA LYS A 502 21.80 25.93 -8.23
C LYS A 502 23.12 25.29 -8.69
N LYS A 503 24.26 25.85 -8.26
CA LYS A 503 25.59 25.31 -8.60
C LYS A 503 25.86 23.99 -7.89
N ILE A 504 25.47 23.88 -6.61
CA ILE A 504 25.57 22.62 -5.87
C ILE A 504 24.67 21.56 -6.50
N GLU A 505 23.41 21.91 -6.75
CA GLU A 505 22.40 21.01 -7.27
C GLU A 505 22.83 20.43 -8.62
N HIS A 506 23.50 21.20 -9.49
CA HIS A 506 24.05 20.69 -10.76
C HIS A 506 24.91 19.42 -10.58
N HIS A 507 25.64 19.31 -9.47
CA HIS A 507 26.51 18.17 -9.14
C HIS A 507 25.94 17.22 -8.08
N PHE A 508 24.73 17.47 -7.60
CA PHE A 508 24.08 16.76 -6.50
C PHE A 508 22.72 16.18 -6.93
N MET A 509 22.13 15.37 -6.05
CA MET A 509 20.69 15.10 -6.15
C MET A 509 19.89 16.40 -6.01
N THR A 510 18.65 16.40 -6.48
CA THR A 510 17.79 17.59 -6.34
C THR A 510 17.53 17.88 -4.86
N PHE A 511 17.47 19.14 -4.46
CA PHE A 511 17.17 19.49 -3.07
C PHE A 511 15.84 18.93 -2.55
N PRO A 512 14.76 18.89 -3.36
CA PRO A 512 13.55 18.17 -2.99
C PRO A 512 13.81 16.72 -2.54
N ALA A 513 14.52 15.94 -3.36
CA ALA A 513 14.86 14.56 -3.01
C ALA A 513 15.69 14.46 -1.72
N PHE A 514 16.69 15.33 -1.56
CA PHE A 514 17.52 15.37 -0.36
C PHE A 514 16.69 15.64 0.91
N TYR A 515 15.82 16.64 0.88
CA TYR A 515 14.98 16.96 2.03
C TYR A 515 13.91 15.90 2.30
N SER A 516 13.42 15.19 1.29
CA SER A 516 12.52 14.05 1.49
C SER A 516 13.21 12.89 2.22
N ILE A 517 14.47 12.58 1.86
CA ILE A 517 15.29 11.58 2.57
C ILE A 517 15.42 11.96 4.04
N GLU A 518 15.75 13.22 4.31
CA GLU A 518 15.87 13.76 5.65
C GLU A 518 14.56 13.67 6.45
N ILE A 519 13.46 14.20 5.92
CA ILE A 519 12.14 14.22 6.59
C ILE A 519 11.68 12.80 6.90
N ASN A 520 11.75 11.88 5.94
CA ASN A 520 11.26 10.52 6.12
C ASN A 520 12.05 9.75 7.17
N ALA A 521 13.38 9.91 7.22
CA ALA A 521 14.21 9.23 8.23
C ALA A 521 13.93 9.76 9.65
N HIS A 522 13.80 11.08 9.81
CA HIS A 522 13.51 11.66 11.11
C HIS A 522 12.12 11.29 11.61
N MET A 523 11.13 11.33 10.72
CA MET A 523 9.75 10.95 11.03
C MET A 523 9.68 9.47 11.41
N LEU A 524 10.30 8.58 10.63
CA LEU A 524 10.30 7.14 10.93
C LEU A 524 10.88 6.86 12.32
N THR A 525 11.97 7.54 12.66
CA THR A 525 12.58 7.45 14.00
C THR A 525 11.62 7.93 15.08
N TYR A 526 10.94 9.07 14.85
CA TYR A 526 10.00 9.63 15.81
C TYR A 526 8.82 8.68 16.08
N ILE A 527 8.20 8.17 15.02
CA ILE A 527 7.06 7.24 15.13
C ILE A 527 7.49 5.97 15.85
N LEU A 528 8.67 5.44 15.54
CA LEU A 528 9.22 4.28 16.26
C LEU A 528 9.34 4.56 17.76
N LEU A 529 9.88 5.71 18.15
CA LEU A 529 10.00 6.09 19.57
C LEU A 529 8.63 6.26 20.24
N LEU A 530 7.63 6.82 19.54
CA LEU A 530 6.26 6.90 20.08
C LEU A 530 5.64 5.53 20.30
N VAL A 531 5.83 4.59 19.37
CA VAL A 531 5.33 3.22 19.52
C VAL A 531 6.06 2.49 20.66
N LEU A 532 7.39 2.63 20.76
CA LEU A 532 8.17 2.06 21.86
C LEU A 532 7.73 2.63 23.23
N ASN A 533 7.39 3.92 23.26
CA ASN A 533 6.87 4.61 24.45
C ASN A 533 5.35 4.41 24.66
N LYS A 534 4.71 3.52 23.89
CA LYS A 534 3.26 3.21 23.96
C LYS A 534 2.33 4.41 23.77
N LYS A 535 2.81 5.48 23.12
CA LYS A 535 2.01 6.67 22.76
C LYS A 535 1.26 6.52 21.44
N LEU A 536 1.71 5.61 20.57
CA LEU A 536 1.03 5.22 19.34
C LEU A 536 0.85 3.70 19.27
N PRO A 537 -0.20 3.22 18.58
CA PRO A 537 -0.44 1.79 18.39
C PRO A 537 0.62 1.19 17.46
N ILE A 538 0.93 -0.11 17.60
CA ILE A 538 2.01 -0.79 16.86
C ILE A 538 1.78 -0.80 15.33
N GLU A 539 0.51 -0.72 14.94
CA GLU A 539 0.02 -0.57 13.57
C GLU A 539 0.59 0.70 12.91
N SER A 540 0.97 1.71 13.69
CA SER A 540 1.65 2.92 13.20
C SER A 540 3.05 2.64 12.64
N LEU A 541 3.63 1.46 12.87
CA LEU A 541 4.87 1.05 12.22
C LEU A 541 4.67 0.57 10.78
N ASN A 542 3.42 0.47 10.32
CA ASN A 542 3.11 0.19 8.91
C ASN A 542 3.34 1.44 8.06
N ILE A 543 4.60 1.69 7.72
CA ILE A 543 5.03 2.89 6.99
C ILE A 543 4.38 3.04 5.60
N PHE A 544 3.78 2.00 5.04
CA PHE A 544 3.10 2.06 3.75
C PHE A 544 1.84 2.89 3.79
N LEU A 545 1.26 3.06 4.98
CA LEU A 545 0.15 3.96 5.22
C LEU A 545 0.59 5.44 5.12
N PHE A 546 1.89 5.71 5.21
CA PHE A 546 2.46 7.07 5.25
C PHE A 546 2.99 7.48 3.86
N SER A 547 2.11 7.52 2.86
CA SER A 547 2.46 7.94 1.49
C SER A 547 1.26 8.60 0.80
N SER A 548 1.46 9.28 -0.33
CA SER A 548 0.36 9.83 -1.16
C SER A 548 -0.27 8.77 -2.07
N GLN A 549 0.15 7.50 -1.99
CA GLN A 549 -0.37 6.40 -2.80
C GLN A 549 -1.89 6.17 -2.68
N PRO A 550 -2.55 6.40 -1.52
CA PRO A 550 -4.01 6.39 -1.45
C PRO A 550 -4.68 7.37 -2.43
N CYS A 551 -4.13 8.58 -2.58
CA CYS A 551 -4.61 9.56 -3.56
C CYS A 551 -4.41 9.06 -4.99
N GLU A 552 -3.20 8.58 -5.31
CA GLU A 552 -2.87 8.08 -6.64
C GLU A 552 -3.71 6.85 -7.04
N ASN A 553 -3.98 5.95 -6.09
CA ASN A 553 -4.88 4.81 -6.30
C ASN A 553 -6.33 5.25 -6.53
N MET A 554 -6.78 6.32 -5.86
CA MET A 554 -8.08 6.92 -6.13
C MET A 554 -8.13 7.48 -7.56
N PHE A 555 -7.11 8.23 -7.99
CA PHE A 555 -7.05 8.72 -9.37
C PHE A 555 -7.06 7.57 -10.37
N ARG A 556 -6.24 6.54 -10.18
CA ARG A 556 -6.22 5.35 -11.06
C ARG A 556 -7.57 4.66 -11.13
N SER A 557 -8.25 4.49 -9.99
CA SER A 557 -9.60 3.93 -9.93
C SER A 557 -10.57 4.79 -10.73
N VAL A 558 -10.59 6.11 -10.54
CA VAL A 558 -11.50 6.98 -11.31
C VAL A 558 -11.19 6.96 -12.82
N ARG A 559 -9.91 6.85 -13.20
CA ARG A 559 -9.49 6.70 -14.60
C ARG A 559 -9.87 5.36 -15.22
N SER A 560 -9.89 4.27 -14.45
CA SER A 560 -10.28 2.95 -14.95
C SER A 560 -11.80 2.80 -15.09
N LEU A 561 -12.58 3.61 -14.38
CA LEU A 561 -14.04 3.64 -14.44
C LEU A 561 -14.59 4.34 -15.69
N THR A 562 -14.12 3.99 -16.88
CA THR A 562 -14.65 4.50 -18.16
C THR A 562 -15.81 3.65 -18.65
N GLY A 563 -16.72 4.28 -19.41
CA GLY A 563 -17.82 3.56 -20.06
C GLY A 563 -17.31 2.55 -21.08
N PRO A 564 -18.10 1.51 -21.41
CA PRO A 564 -17.74 0.56 -22.46
C PRO A 564 -17.45 1.30 -23.77
N PHE A 565 -16.36 0.92 -24.44
CA PHE A 565 -15.84 1.55 -25.67
C PHE A 565 -15.22 2.94 -25.52
N SER A 566 -15.07 3.48 -24.30
CA SER A 566 -14.35 4.73 -24.06
C SER A 566 -12.92 4.47 -23.57
N THR A 567 -11.94 4.86 -24.38
CA THR A 567 -10.51 4.91 -24.02
C THR A 567 -10.14 6.21 -23.29
N MET A 568 -11.12 7.06 -22.95
CA MET A 568 -10.86 8.34 -22.30
C MET A 568 -10.41 8.16 -20.86
N THR A 569 -9.09 8.10 -20.66
CA THR A 569 -8.44 8.05 -19.34
C THR A 569 -8.61 9.32 -18.53
N ASN A 570 -8.97 10.45 -19.18
CA ASN A 570 -9.16 11.73 -18.51
C ASN A 570 -10.64 11.98 -18.16
N PHE A 571 -10.87 12.74 -17.10
CA PHE A 571 -12.21 13.05 -16.57
C PHE A 571 -12.34 14.54 -16.26
N THR A 572 -13.57 15.07 -16.28
CA THR A 572 -13.90 16.39 -15.72
C THR A 572 -14.07 16.30 -14.20
N ILE A 573 -14.11 17.43 -13.50
CA ILE A 573 -14.38 17.46 -12.05
C ILE A 573 -15.70 16.76 -11.71
N GLN A 574 -16.78 17.09 -12.40
CA GLN A 574 -18.08 16.45 -12.16
C GLN A 574 -18.03 14.93 -12.36
N GLN A 575 -17.27 14.47 -13.36
CA GLN A 575 -17.05 13.02 -13.56
C GLN A 575 -16.21 12.41 -12.44
N PHE A 576 -15.28 13.16 -11.84
CA PHE A 576 -14.49 12.71 -10.70
C PHE A 576 -15.37 12.44 -9.47
N TRP A 577 -16.46 13.16 -9.22
CA TRP A 577 -17.34 12.91 -8.07
C TRP A 577 -18.42 11.86 -8.33
N ARG A 578 -19.01 11.89 -9.53
CA ARG A 578 -20.06 10.94 -9.93
C ARG A 578 -19.55 9.50 -10.09
N LYS A 579 -18.23 9.29 -10.21
CA LYS A 579 -17.62 7.96 -10.34
C LYS A 579 -17.41 7.27 -8.97
N PRO A 580 -16.78 7.89 -7.95
CA PRO A 580 -16.69 7.37 -6.59
C PRO A 580 -18.04 7.22 -5.87
N GLU A 581 -19.04 8.07 -6.16
CA GLU A 581 -20.42 7.84 -5.66
C GLU A 581 -20.96 6.47 -6.09
N LYS A 582 -20.50 5.95 -7.24
CA LYS A 582 -20.85 4.61 -7.68
C LYS A 582 -20.11 3.53 -6.90
N TYR A 583 -19.17 3.81 -6.00
CA TYR A 583 -18.47 2.81 -5.16
C TYR A 583 -18.38 3.28 -3.71
N PRO A 584 -19.44 3.11 -2.88
CA PRO A 584 -19.31 3.31 -1.45
C PRO A 584 -18.40 2.23 -0.86
N TYR A 585 -17.49 2.68 0.00
CA TYR A 585 -16.53 1.91 0.79
C TYR A 585 -17.17 0.85 1.67
#